data_AF-H0FVD8-F1
#
_entry.id   AF-H0FVD8-F1
#
_cell.length_a   1.000
_cell.length_b   1.000
_cell.length_c   1.000
_cell.angle_alpha   90.00
_cell.angle_beta   90.00
_cell.angle_gamma   90.00
#
_symmetry.space_group_name_H-M   'P 1'
#
loop_
_entity.id
_entity.type
_entity.pdbx_description
1 polymer ?
#
loop_
_entity_poly.entity_id
_entity_poly.type
_entity_poly.pdbx_seq_one_letter_code
_entity_poly.pdbx_strand_id
1 'polypeptide(L)'
;MIREDILQRFGLLAFRLERTNYPFGDTFGVADPYLFILARGAQELGFPLSACFRDYVARIEARPTVREAERREALSEASSSQL
;
A
#
# COMPACT_ATOMS: atom_id res chain seq x y z
N MET A 1 1.27 -21.50 7.84
CA MET A 1 0.31 -20.79 8.71
C MET A 1 0.40 -19.29 8.50
N ILE A 2 1.51 -18.62 8.80
CA ILE A 2 1.60 -17.15 8.72
C ILE A 2 1.27 -16.60 7.31
N ARG A 3 1.76 -17.25 6.25
CA ARG A 3 1.47 -16.84 4.86
C ARG A 3 -0.02 -16.93 4.55
N GLU A 4 -0.66 -18.01 4.93
CA GLU A 4 -2.08 -18.24 4.71
C GLU A 4 -2.93 -17.25 5.53
N ASP A 5 -2.54 -16.96 6.78
CA ASP A 5 -3.21 -15.99 7.64
C ASP A 5 -3.16 -14.57 7.04
N ILE A 6 -2.01 -14.19 6.46
CA ILE A 6 -1.85 -12.93 5.75
C ILE A 6 -2.81 -12.88 4.56
N LEU A 7 -2.82 -13.91 3.72
CA LEU A 7 -3.71 -13.96 2.55
C LEU A 7 -5.18 -13.92 2.95
N GLN A 8 -5.56 -14.60 4.03
CA GLN A 8 -6.92 -14.56 4.55
C GLN A 8 -7.31 -13.14 4.99
N ARG A 9 -6.43 -12.41 5.68
CA ARG A 9 -6.67 -11.01 6.08
C ARG A 9 -6.81 -10.08 4.87
N PHE A 10 -5.96 -10.25 3.86
CA PHE A 10 -6.10 -9.50 2.60
C PHE A 10 -7.40 -9.84 1.88
N GLY A 11 -7.82 -11.10 1.87
CA GLY A 11 -9.11 -11.51 1.29
C GLY A 11 -10.31 -10.82 1.95
N LEU A 12 -10.29 -10.65 3.27
CA LEU A 12 -11.35 -9.91 3.98
C LEU A 12 -11.42 -8.43 3.58
N LEU A 13 -10.27 -7.81 3.31
CA LEU A 13 -10.19 -6.41 2.88
C LEU A 13 -10.50 -6.23 1.39
N ALA A 14 -10.19 -7.22 0.55
CA ALA A 14 -10.50 -7.23 -0.87
C ALA A 14 -12.00 -6.99 -1.11
N PHE A 15 -12.85 -7.68 -0.34
CA PHE A 15 -14.31 -7.51 -0.40
C PHE A 15 -14.77 -6.05 -0.28
N ARG A 16 -14.06 -5.23 0.51
CA ARG A 16 -14.36 -3.79 0.62
C ARG A 16 -13.78 -3.00 -0.56
N LEU A 17 -12.51 -3.20 -0.88
CA LEU A 17 -11.82 -2.45 -1.94
C LEU A 17 -12.33 -2.73 -3.34
N GLU A 18 -13.02 -3.86 -3.56
CA GLU A 18 -13.72 -4.15 -4.80
C GLU A 18 -14.98 -3.30 -4.99
N ARG A 19 -15.51 -2.71 -3.92
CA ARG A 19 -16.77 -1.93 -3.92
C ARG A 19 -16.57 -0.44 -3.70
N THR A 20 -15.48 -0.07 -3.05
CA THR A 20 -15.17 1.33 -2.69
C THR A 20 -13.71 1.62 -2.96
N ASN A 21 -13.37 2.89 -3.18
CA ASN A 21 -11.98 3.24 -3.46
C ASN A 21 -11.05 2.99 -2.26
N TYR A 22 -11.53 3.17 -1.03
CA TYR A 22 -10.75 3.02 0.21
C TYR A 22 -11.48 2.09 1.20
N PRO A 23 -10.83 1.59 2.27
CA PRO A 23 -11.41 0.60 3.20
C PRO A 23 -12.68 1.05 3.94
N PHE A 24 -12.92 2.37 4.00
CA PHE A 24 -14.04 3.00 4.69
C PHE A 24 -14.87 3.92 3.78
N GLY A 25 -14.82 3.73 2.46
CA GLY A 25 -15.62 4.48 1.48
C GLY A 25 -14.78 5.08 0.36
N ASP A 26 -15.25 6.18 -0.22
CA ASP A 26 -14.60 6.83 -1.38
C ASP A 26 -13.66 7.97 -1.01
N THR A 27 -13.47 8.22 0.28
CA THR A 27 -12.55 9.23 0.80
C THR A 27 -11.39 8.55 1.50
N PHE A 28 -10.17 9.00 1.20
CA PHE A 28 -8.97 8.56 1.91
C PHE A 28 -9.03 8.98 3.38
N GLY A 29 -8.74 8.05 4.28
CA GLY A 29 -8.75 8.24 5.72
C GLY A 29 -7.53 7.64 6.41
N VAL A 30 -7.60 7.60 7.74
CA VAL A 30 -6.47 7.22 8.60
C VAL A 30 -6.01 5.77 8.43
N ALA A 31 -6.88 4.89 7.94
CA ALA A 31 -6.54 3.48 7.72
C ALA A 31 -5.70 3.27 6.45
N ASP A 32 -5.76 4.22 5.51
CA ASP A 32 -5.16 4.06 4.20
C ASP A 32 -3.64 4.03 4.20
N PRO A 33 -2.93 4.91 4.93
CA PRO A 33 -1.47 4.81 5.04
C PRO A 33 -1.01 3.45 5.58
N TYR A 34 -1.73 2.88 6.55
CA TYR A 34 -1.36 1.58 7.13
C TYR A 34 -1.57 0.44 6.14
N LEU A 35 -2.74 0.40 5.49
CA LEU A 35 -3.01 -0.63 4.49
C LEU A 35 -2.10 -0.48 3.27
N PHE A 36 -1.76 0.74 2.86
CA PHE A 36 -0.84 1.02 1.78
C PHE A 36 0.52 0.34 1.99
N ILE A 37 1.15 0.56 3.14
CA ILE A 37 2.46 -0.04 3.45
C ILE A 37 2.38 -1.57 3.43
N LEU A 38 1.32 -2.15 4.01
CA LEU A 38 1.13 -3.60 4.02
C LEU A 38 0.90 -4.15 2.62
N ALA A 39 0.05 -3.51 1.81
CA ALA A 39 -0.29 -3.97 0.47
C ALA A 39 0.90 -3.82 -0.50
N ARG A 40 1.61 -2.68 -0.45
CA ARG A 40 2.83 -2.45 -1.24
C ARG A 40 3.91 -3.46 -0.89
N GLY A 41 4.24 -3.63 0.39
CA GLY A 41 5.25 -4.60 0.82
C GLY A 41 4.87 -6.04 0.46
N ALA A 42 3.59 -6.41 0.60
CA ALA A 42 3.12 -7.72 0.16
C ALA A 42 3.24 -7.94 -1.36
N GLN A 43 3.03 -6.90 -2.18
CA GLN A 43 3.27 -6.96 -3.63
C GLN A 43 4.76 -7.11 -3.96
N GLU A 44 5.62 -6.33 -3.31
CA GLU A 44 7.09 -6.42 -3.46
C GLU A 44 7.63 -7.80 -3.06
N LEU A 45 7.03 -8.42 -2.05
CA LEU A 45 7.34 -9.79 -1.60
C LEU A 45 6.68 -10.90 -2.45
N GLY A 46 5.91 -10.55 -3.48
CA GLY A 46 5.31 -11.51 -4.41
C GLY A 46 4.11 -12.29 -3.83
N PHE A 47 3.38 -11.73 -2.87
CA PHE A 47 2.14 -12.35 -2.40
C PHE A 47 1.04 -12.28 -3.49
N PRO A 48 0.27 -13.36 -3.72
CA PRO A 48 -0.80 -13.38 -4.70
C PRO A 48 -2.05 -12.66 -4.17
N LEU A 49 -2.02 -11.33 -4.12
CA LEU A 49 -3.15 -10.51 -3.70
C LEU A 49 -4.18 -10.33 -4.83
N SER A 50 -5.43 -10.04 -4.46
CA SER A 50 -6.47 -9.63 -5.42
C SER A 50 -6.06 -8.37 -6.19
N ALA A 51 -6.50 -8.27 -7.45
CA ALA A 51 -6.11 -7.17 -8.35
C ALA A 51 -6.47 -5.78 -7.81
N CYS A 52 -7.52 -5.66 -6.99
CA CYS A 52 -7.93 -4.39 -6.36
C CYS A 52 -6.81 -3.74 -5.54
N PHE A 53 -5.89 -4.53 -4.97
CA PHE A 53 -4.77 -4.00 -4.17
C PHE A 53 -3.73 -3.29 -5.04
N ARG A 54 -3.53 -3.73 -6.28
CA ARG A 54 -2.62 -3.05 -7.22
C ARG A 54 -3.17 -1.66 -7.54
N ASP A 55 -4.46 -1.59 -7.86
CA ASP A 55 -5.11 -0.32 -8.21
C ASP A 55 -5.18 0.62 -6.99
N TYR A 56 -5.40 0.05 -5.80
CA TYR A 56 -5.34 0.75 -4.52
C TYR A 56 -3.95 1.36 -4.23
N VAL A 57 -2.89 0.56 -4.35
CA VAL A 57 -1.50 0.99 -4.15
C VAL A 57 -1.14 2.10 -5.14
N ALA A 58 -1.40 1.89 -6.44
CA ALA A 58 -1.13 2.87 -7.49
C ALA A 58 -1.85 4.21 -7.24
N ARG A 59 -3.09 4.17 -6.74
CA ARG A 59 -3.85 5.38 -6.39
C ARG A 59 -3.17 6.17 -5.27
N ILE A 60 -2.60 5.50 -4.28
CA ILE A 60 -1.93 6.14 -3.14
C ILE A 60 -0.55 6.67 -3.56
N GLU A 61 0.22 5.92 -4.36
CA GLU A 61 1.50 6.37 -4.95
C GLU A 61 1.34 7.59 -5.86
N ALA A 62 0.19 7.74 -6.51
CA ALA A 62 -0.10 8.90 -7.34
C ALA A 62 -0.34 10.19 -6.52
N ARG A 63 -0.51 10.11 -5.20
CA ARG A 63 -0.80 11.29 -4.37
C ARG A 63 0.42 12.21 -4.29
N PRO A 64 0.27 13.53 -4.46
CA PRO A 64 1.38 14.48 -4.42
C PRO A 64 2.21 14.40 -3.13
N THR A 65 1.54 14.22 -1.99
CA THR A 65 2.21 14.12 -0.68
C THR A 65 3.03 12.85 -0.53
N VAL A 66 2.62 11.75 -1.17
CA VAL A 66 3.36 10.47 -1.13
C VAL A 66 4.60 10.60 -2.01
N ARG A 67 4.45 11.09 -3.24
CA ARG A 67 5.59 11.35 -4.15
C ARG A 67 6.61 12.30 -3.55
N GLU A 68 6.15 13.35 -2.87
CA GLU A 68 7.06 14.29 -2.20
C GLU A 68 7.75 13.65 -0.99
N ALA A 69 7.09 12.75 -0.26
CA ALA A 69 7.75 11.97 0.79
C ALA A 69 8.84 11.06 0.21
N GLU A 70 8.53 10.29 -0.84
CA GLU A 70 9.49 9.39 -1.51
C GLU A 70 10.69 10.17 -2.07
N ARG A 71 10.46 11.35 -2.67
CA ARG A 71 11.54 12.23 -3.14
C ARG A 71 12.47 12.65 -2.00
N ARG A 72 11.93 12.97 -0.82
CA ARG A 72 12.74 13.33 0.37
C ARG A 72 13.51 12.13 0.91
N GLU A 73 12.90 10.96 0.95
CA GLU A 73 13.54 9.72 1.40
C GLU A 73 14.72 9.34 0.49
N ALA A 74 14.52 9.37 -0.84
CA ALA A 74 15.59 9.10 -1.81
C ALA A 74 16.79 10.06 -1.67
N LEU A 75 16.53 11.34 -1.38
CA LEU A 75 17.59 12.33 -1.13
C LEU A 75 18.36 12.05 0.18
N SER A 76 17.66 11.55 1.21
CA SER A 76 18.29 11.16 2.47
C SER A 76 19.19 9.95 2.28
N GLU A 77 18.73 8.91 1.58
CA GLU A 77 19.50 7.68 1.31
C GLU A 77 20.77 7.97 0.49
N ALA A 78 20.65 8.82 -0.53
CA ALA A 78 21.79 9.26 -1.35
C ALA A 78 22.86 9.98 -0.50
N SER A 79 22.43 10.81 0.45
CA SER A 79 23.34 11.52 1.37
C SER A 79 24.01 10.57 2.37
N SER A 80 23.35 9.50 2.81
CA SER A 80 23.92 8.52 3.74
C SER A 80 24.90 7.55 3.08
N SER A 81 24.77 7.30 1.78
CA SER A 81 25.67 6.41 1.01
C SER A 81 27.01 7.05 0.63
N GLN A 82 27.18 8.35 0.90
CA GLN A 82 28.41 9.11 0.64
C GLN A 82 29.32 9.24 1.88
N LEU A 83 28.94 8.62 3.00
CA LEU A 83 29.70 8.51 4.25
C LEU A 83 30.23 7.08 4.40
#